data_AF-A0A535MUE4-F1
#
_entry.id   AF-A0A535MUE4-F1
#
_cell.length_a   1.000
_cell.length_b   1.000
_cell.length_c   1.000
_cell.angle_alpha   90.00
_cell.angle_beta   90.00
_cell.angle_gamma   90.00
#
_symmetry.space_group_name_H-M   'P 1'
#
loop_
_entity.id
_entity.type
_entity.pdbx_description
1 polymer ?
#
loop_
_entity_poly.entity_id
_entity_poly.type
_entity_poly.pdbx_seq_one_letter_code
_entity_poly.pdbx_strand_id
1 'polypeptide(L)'
;SAALIERFHGEVPPRIEDLVTLPGVGRKTANVVLGVAFGIPGFAVDTHVKRLTRRLGLTKSTDPVKIEAEVTKMLPPQEWTGFSLRLILHGRRICLARTPRCPECVLNDFCPSSTVAARGGRRPLTATAARVRLAHGRSPVRKRPGRRPGTRH
;
A
#
# COMPACT_ATOMS: atom_id res chain seq x y z
N SER A 1 -24.22 -9.85 16.27
CA SER A 1 -25.00 -9.90 15.01
C SER A 1 -25.72 -11.24 14.97
N ALA A 2 -27.03 -11.28 14.75
CA ALA A 2 -27.81 -12.54 14.68
C ALA A 2 -27.28 -13.47 13.56
N ALA A 3 -26.98 -12.90 12.39
CA ALA A 3 -26.44 -13.63 11.25
C ALA A 3 -25.09 -14.32 11.53
N LEU A 4 -24.29 -13.80 12.46
CA LEU A 4 -23.01 -14.42 12.84
C LEU A 4 -23.24 -15.68 13.69
N ILE A 5 -24.21 -15.62 14.61
CA ILE A 5 -24.57 -16.74 15.48
C ILE A 5 -25.24 -17.84 14.67
N GLU A 6 -26.20 -17.48 13.81
CA GLU A 6 -27.00 -18.41 13.03
C GLU A 6 -26.20 -19.13 11.93
N ARG A 7 -25.28 -18.44 11.25
CA ARG A 7 -24.61 -18.96 10.04
C ARG A 7 -23.15 -19.31 10.24
N PHE A 8 -22.50 -18.76 11.27
CA PHE A 8 -21.07 -18.91 11.52
C PHE A 8 -20.77 -19.28 12.98
N HIS A 9 -21.77 -19.80 13.72
CA HIS A 9 -21.62 -20.27 15.11
C HIS A 9 -21.02 -19.25 16.09
N GLY A 10 -21.21 -17.96 15.81
CA GLY A 10 -20.66 -16.88 16.63
C GLY A 10 -19.20 -16.51 16.31
N GLU A 11 -18.59 -17.16 15.32
CA GLU A 11 -17.23 -16.87 14.87
C GLU A 11 -17.23 -15.96 13.65
N VAL A 12 -16.20 -15.13 13.53
CA VAL A 12 -16.01 -14.27 12.35
C VAL A 12 -15.30 -15.11 11.27
N PRO A 13 -15.90 -15.31 10.08
CA PRO A 13 -15.33 -16.18 9.07
C PRO A 13 -14.06 -15.57 8.45
N PRO A 14 -12.99 -16.35 8.22
CA PRO A 14 -11.71 -15.86 7.69
C PRO A 14 -11.69 -15.80 6.15
N ARG A 15 -12.82 -15.47 5.51
CA ARG A 15 -12.96 -15.42 4.04
C ARG A 15 -13.75 -14.21 3.59
N ILE A 16 -13.32 -13.59 2.49
CA ILE A 16 -13.98 -12.38 1.99
C ILE A 16 -15.39 -12.67 1.50
N GLU A 17 -15.61 -13.80 0.82
CA GLU A 17 -16.94 -14.18 0.29
C GLU A 17 -17.96 -14.33 1.42
N ASP A 18 -17.53 -14.86 2.57
CA ASP A 18 -18.40 -15.07 3.73
C ASP A 18 -18.65 -13.75 4.45
N LEU A 19 -17.59 -12.96 4.69
CA LEU A 19 -17.69 -11.68 5.38
C LEU A 19 -18.65 -10.72 4.66
N VAL A 20 -18.61 -10.65 3.32
CA VAL A 20 -19.50 -9.74 2.57
C VAL A 20 -20.98 -10.14 2.58
N THR A 21 -21.30 -11.36 3.04
CA THR A 21 -22.69 -11.79 3.24
C THR A 21 -23.27 -11.34 4.59
N LEU A 22 -22.44 -10.79 5.48
CA LEU A 22 -22.90 -10.26 6.76
C LEU A 22 -23.51 -8.87 6.57
N PRO A 23 -24.69 -8.60 7.17
CA PRO A 23 -25.32 -7.27 7.08
C PRO A 23 -24.37 -6.16 7.55
N GLY A 24 -24.22 -5.12 6.73
CA GLY A 24 -23.34 -3.97 7.00
C GLY A 24 -21.85 -4.19 6.70
N VAL A 25 -21.44 -5.40 6.30
CA VAL A 25 -20.05 -5.70 5.93
C VAL A 25 -19.90 -5.67 4.41
N GLY A 26 -19.39 -4.54 3.89
CA GLY A 26 -18.97 -4.45 2.50
C GLY A 26 -17.53 -4.93 2.28
N ARG A 27 -17.11 -5.07 1.01
CA ARG A 27 -15.76 -5.53 0.62
C ARG A 27 -14.62 -4.78 1.31
N LYS A 28 -14.73 -3.46 1.46
CA LYS A 28 -13.75 -2.64 2.20
C LYS A 28 -13.63 -3.08 3.66
N THR A 29 -14.75 -3.29 4.34
CA THR A 29 -14.76 -3.71 5.75
C THR A 29 -14.22 -5.12 5.89
N ALA A 30 -14.62 -6.03 5.00
CA ALA A 30 -14.09 -7.40 4.96
C ALA A 30 -12.56 -7.42 4.80
N ASN A 31 -12.01 -6.64 3.87
CA ASN A 31 -10.56 -6.53 3.68
C ASN A 31 -9.81 -5.98 4.90
N VAL A 32 -10.39 -5.01 5.63
CA VAL A 32 -9.80 -4.53 6.90
C VAL A 32 -9.81 -5.65 7.95
N VAL A 33 -10.93 -6.36 8.10
CA VAL A 33 -11.07 -7.44 9.06
C VAL A 33 -10.06 -8.56 8.79
N LEU A 34 -9.99 -9.04 7.55
CA LEU A 34 -9.01 -10.06 7.13
C LEU A 34 -7.58 -9.62 7.43
N GLY A 35 -7.23 -8.40 7.01
CA GLY A 35 -5.89 -7.87 7.18
C GLY A 35 -5.46 -7.68 8.63
N VAL A 36 -6.34 -7.11 9.46
CA VAL A 36 -5.98 -6.68 10.81
C VAL A 36 -6.24 -7.76 11.86
N ALA A 37 -7.38 -8.47 11.77
CA ALA A 37 -7.75 -9.46 12.78
C ALA A 37 -7.19 -10.85 12.49
N PHE A 38 -7.09 -11.22 11.21
CA PHE A 38 -6.69 -12.58 10.80
C PHE A 38 -5.27 -12.66 10.21
N GLY A 39 -4.61 -11.52 9.97
CA GLY A 39 -3.30 -11.49 9.30
C GLY A 39 -3.36 -11.95 7.83
N ILE A 40 -4.56 -12.04 7.24
CA ILE A 40 -4.78 -12.45 5.86
C ILE A 40 -4.67 -11.21 4.98
N PRO A 41 -3.79 -11.18 3.94
CA PRO A 41 -3.64 -10.03 3.06
C PRO A 41 -4.97 -9.45 2.54
N GLY A 42 -5.28 -8.22 2.94
CA GLY A 42 -6.51 -7.54 2.54
C GLY A 42 -6.22 -6.09 2.14
N PHE A 43 -6.59 -5.70 0.92
CA PHE A 43 -6.39 -4.34 0.44
C PHE A 43 -7.69 -3.54 0.50
N ALA A 44 -7.85 -2.74 1.56
CA ALA A 44 -9.06 -1.98 1.77
C ALA A 44 -9.09 -0.70 0.91
N VAL A 45 -10.01 -0.62 -0.05
CA VAL A 45 -10.20 0.58 -0.87
C VAL A 45 -11.35 1.43 -0.34
N ASP A 46 -11.03 2.61 0.18
CA ASP A 46 -12.01 3.64 0.58
C ASP A 46 -11.87 4.91 -0.30
N THR A 47 -12.52 6.00 0.11
CA THR A 47 -12.47 7.29 -0.61
C THR A 47 -11.08 7.94 -0.58
N HIS A 48 -10.27 7.70 0.46
CA HIS A 48 -8.90 8.16 0.55
C HIS A 48 -8.00 7.37 -0.38
N VAL A 49 -8.04 6.03 -0.31
CA VAL A 49 -7.27 5.14 -1.18
C VAL A 49 -7.61 5.41 -2.64
N LYS A 50 -8.89 5.44 -3.01
CA LYS A 50 -9.35 5.75 -4.38
C LYS A 50 -8.80 7.08 -4.90
N ARG A 51 -8.73 8.11 -4.06
CA ARG A 51 -8.17 9.41 -4.44
C ARG A 51 -6.65 9.35 -4.59
N LEU A 52 -5.97 8.75 -3.62
CA LEU A 52 -4.50 8.75 -3.55
C LEU A 52 -3.89 7.86 -4.62
N THR A 53 -4.46 6.69 -4.90
CA THR A 53 -3.95 5.79 -5.94
C THR A 53 -3.99 6.47 -7.31
N ARG A 54 -5.00 7.30 -7.58
CA ARG A 54 -5.07 8.15 -8.79
C ARG A 54 -4.06 9.29 -8.76
N ARG A 55 -3.97 10.04 -7.65
CA ARG A 55 -3.03 11.18 -7.52
C ARG A 55 -1.56 10.75 -7.64
N LEU A 56 -1.23 9.56 -7.15
CA LEU A 56 0.10 8.98 -7.23
C LEU A 56 0.36 8.27 -8.56
N GLY A 57 -0.63 8.20 -9.46
CA GLY A 57 -0.49 7.56 -10.76
C GLY A 57 -0.41 6.03 -10.71
N LEU A 58 -0.85 5.40 -9.61
CA LEU A 58 -0.86 3.94 -9.46
C LEU A 58 -1.94 3.27 -10.32
N THR A 59 -3.04 3.97 -10.58
CA THR A 59 -4.15 3.48 -11.40
C THR A 59 -4.96 4.64 -11.98
N LYS A 60 -5.57 4.41 -13.14
CA LYS A 60 -6.56 5.31 -13.75
C LYS A 60 -8.01 4.93 -13.40
N SER A 61 -8.22 3.78 -12.76
CA SER A 61 -9.53 3.27 -12.39
C SER A 61 -10.19 4.14 -11.31
N THR A 62 -11.52 4.09 -11.25
CA THR A 62 -12.36 4.64 -10.18
C THR A 62 -13.17 3.57 -9.47
N ASP A 63 -13.16 2.35 -10.01
CA ASP A 63 -13.86 1.19 -9.43
C ASP A 63 -13.00 0.57 -8.32
N PRO A 64 -13.53 0.40 -7.09
CA PRO A 64 -12.75 -0.12 -5.97
C PRO A 64 -12.16 -1.51 -6.21
N VAL A 65 -12.90 -2.40 -6.88
CA VAL A 65 -12.46 -3.79 -7.14
C VAL A 65 -11.31 -3.79 -8.15
N LYS A 66 -11.40 -2.96 -9.20
CA LYS A 66 -10.32 -2.79 -10.16
C LYS A 66 -9.09 -2.12 -9.53
N ILE A 67 -9.28 -1.09 -8.69
CA ILE A 67 -8.18 -0.45 -7.97
C ILE A 67 -7.45 -1.45 -7.08
N GLU A 68 -8.19 -2.24 -6.31
CA GLU A 68 -7.65 -3.32 -5.49
C GLU A 68 -6.83 -4.30 -6.34
N ALA A 69 -7.41 -4.85 -7.41
CA ALA A 69 -6.73 -5.82 -8.27
C ALA A 69 -5.50 -5.25 -9.00
N GLU A 70 -5.49 -3.96 -9.36
CA GLU A 70 -4.36 -3.32 -10.04
C GLU A 70 -3.23 -2.99 -9.08
N VAL A 71 -3.53 -2.42 -7.91
CA VAL A 71 -2.52 -2.01 -6.93
C VAL A 71 -1.87 -3.22 -6.26
N THR A 72 -2.64 -4.25 -5.96
CA THR A 72 -2.12 -5.49 -5.34
C THR A 72 -1.13 -6.23 -6.24
N LYS A 73 -1.24 -6.11 -7.57
CA LYS A 73 -0.24 -6.66 -8.51
C LYS A 73 1.12 -5.96 -8.44
N MET A 74 1.20 -4.77 -7.85
CA MET A 74 2.43 -3.98 -7.75
C MET A 74 3.20 -4.24 -6.45
N LEU A 75 2.59 -4.97 -5.50
CA LEU A 75 3.09 -5.11 -4.14
C LEU A 75 3.04 -6.58 -3.69
N PRO A 76 4.01 -7.03 -2.86
CA PRO A 76 3.90 -8.34 -2.24
C PRO A 76 2.66 -8.42 -1.34
N PRO A 77 1.96 -9.58 -1.25
CA PRO A 77 0.73 -9.72 -0.46
C PRO A 77 0.82 -9.26 0.99
N GLN A 78 1.97 -9.47 1.62
CA GLN A 78 2.22 -9.10 3.02
C GLN A 78 2.12 -7.58 3.25
N GLU A 79 2.32 -6.77 2.20
CA GLU A 79 2.24 -5.31 2.30
C GLU A 79 0.84 -4.74 2.03
N TRP A 80 -0.12 -5.53 1.55
CA TRP A 80 -1.43 -5.02 1.12
C TRP A 80 -2.17 -4.28 2.24
N THR A 81 -2.32 -4.94 3.39
CA THR A 81 -3.00 -4.37 4.56
C THR A 81 -2.29 -3.11 5.04
N GLY A 82 -0.98 -3.19 5.26
CA GLY A 82 -0.18 -2.07 5.73
C GLY A 82 -0.21 -0.87 4.76
N PHE A 83 -0.07 -1.12 3.46
CA PHE A 83 -0.09 -0.08 2.45
C PHE A 83 -1.46 0.61 2.35
N SER A 84 -2.57 -0.15 2.32
CA SER A 84 -3.91 0.44 2.30
C SER A 84 -4.17 1.34 3.52
N LEU A 85 -3.81 0.88 4.73
CA LEU A 85 -3.95 1.66 5.97
C LEU A 85 -3.09 2.93 5.96
N ARG A 86 -1.84 2.85 5.47
CA ARG A 86 -0.96 4.02 5.31
C ARG A 86 -1.55 5.04 4.35
N LEU A 87 -2.14 4.60 3.23
CA LEU A 87 -2.83 5.50 2.29
C LEU A 87 -4.06 6.16 2.93
N ILE A 88 -4.86 5.42 3.70
CA ILE A 88 -6.01 5.97 4.45
C ILE A 88 -5.53 7.07 5.40
N LEU A 89 -4.53 6.77 6.23
CA LEU A 89 -3.97 7.72 7.20
C LEU A 89 -3.38 8.95 6.50
N HIS A 90 -2.63 8.75 5.42
CA HIS A 90 -2.03 9.84 4.65
C HIS A 90 -3.09 10.73 3.98
N GLY A 91 -4.13 10.12 3.39
CA GLY A 91 -5.22 10.84 2.76
C GLY A 91 -6.09 11.60 3.76
N ARG A 92 -6.16 11.16 5.01
CA ARG A 92 -6.87 11.83 6.09
C ARG A 92 -6.08 13.00 6.68
N ARG A 93 -4.75 12.90 6.79
CA ARG A 93 -3.92 13.89 7.51
C ARG A 93 -3.19 14.89 6.60
N ILE A 94 -2.73 14.46 5.42
CA ILE A 94 -1.82 15.23 4.56
C ILE A 94 -2.44 15.49 3.19
N CYS A 95 -2.81 14.43 2.47
CA CYS A 95 -3.30 14.53 1.10
C CYS A 95 -4.83 14.75 1.06
N LEU A 96 -5.27 15.87 1.65
CA LEU A 96 -6.68 16.26 1.77
C LEU A 96 -7.35 16.43 0.40
N ALA A 97 -8.68 16.26 0.35
CA ALA A 97 -9.42 16.23 -0.90
C ALA A 97 -9.36 17.56 -1.67
N ARG A 98 -9.58 18.69 -0.98
CA ARG A 98 -9.59 20.03 -1.59
C ARG A 98 -8.21 20.70 -1.55
N THR A 99 -7.60 20.76 -0.37
CA THR A 99 -6.35 21.50 -0.12
C THR A 99 -5.25 20.55 0.42
N PRO A 100 -4.62 19.73 -0.44
CA PRO A 100 -3.57 18.82 0.00
C PRO A 100 -2.36 19.62 0.52
N ARG A 101 -1.77 19.16 1.62
CA ARG A 101 -0.57 19.77 2.22
C ARG A 101 0.70 19.30 1.51
N CYS A 102 0.81 19.56 0.21
CA CYS A 102 1.96 19.17 -0.60
C CYS A 102 3.32 19.64 -0.04
N PRO A 103 3.45 20.87 0.51
CA PRO A 103 4.66 21.32 1.20
C PRO A 103 5.01 20.55 2.47
N GLU A 104 4.14 19.68 3.00
CA GLU A 104 4.40 18.82 4.16
C GLU A 104 4.45 17.35 3.77
N CYS A 105 4.12 17.02 2.51
CA CYS A 105 4.00 15.67 2.03
C CYS A 105 5.37 15.01 1.83
N VAL A 106 5.54 13.82 2.43
CA VAL A 106 6.73 12.96 2.27
C VAL A 106 6.85 12.35 0.87
N LEU A 107 5.76 12.34 0.11
CA LEU A 107 5.72 11.81 -1.27
C LEU A 107 5.95 12.92 -2.32
N ASN A 108 6.15 14.18 -1.88
CA ASN A 108 6.22 15.34 -2.77
C ASN A 108 7.26 15.19 -3.89
N ASP A 109 8.38 14.54 -3.59
CA ASP A 109 9.52 14.45 -4.50
C ASP A 109 9.25 13.60 -5.75
N PHE A 110 8.21 12.77 -5.72
CA PHE A 110 7.82 11.92 -6.85
C PHE A 110 6.31 11.92 -7.12
N CYS A 111 5.52 12.69 -6.38
CA CYS A 111 4.08 12.76 -6.58
C CYS A 111 3.75 13.55 -7.87
N PRO A 112 3.14 12.92 -8.89
CA PRO A 112 2.82 13.62 -10.14
C PRO A 112 1.68 14.64 -10.00
N SER A 113 0.90 14.56 -8.91
CA SER A 113 -0.20 15.50 -8.60
C SER A 113 0.18 16.55 -7.56
N SER A 114 1.47 16.75 -7.27
CA SER A 114 1.87 17.78 -6.31
C SER A 114 1.57 19.19 -6.82
N THR A 115 1.16 20.08 -5.92
CA THR A 115 0.91 21.50 -6.22
C THR A 115 2.13 22.39 -5.97
N VAL A 116 3.27 21.81 -5.55
CA VAL A 116 4.52 22.53 -5.32
C VAL A 116 5.69 21.78 -5.95
N ALA A 117 6.80 22.50 -6.17
CA ALA A 117 8.02 21.90 -6.68
C ALA A 117 8.56 20.80 -5.74
N ALA A 118 9.19 19.77 -6.32
CA ALA A 118 9.84 18.70 -5.57
C ALA A 118 10.91 19.27 -4.61
N ARG A 119 11.02 18.74 -3.39
CA ARG A 119 12.05 19.21 -2.45
C ARG A 119 13.40 18.66 -2.92
N GLY A 120 14.21 19.53 -3.52
CA GLY A 120 15.61 19.22 -3.85
C GLY A 120 15.87 18.70 -5.26
N GLY A 121 15.27 19.31 -6.29
CA GLY A 121 15.76 19.22 -7.68
C GLY A 121 15.70 17.85 -8.35
N ARG A 122 15.23 16.80 -7.67
CA ARG A 122 14.98 15.51 -8.30
C ARG A 122 13.74 15.62 -9.20
N ARG A 123 13.97 15.58 -10.51
CA ARG A 123 12.89 15.48 -11.53
C ARG A 123 11.99 14.29 -11.17
N PRO A 124 10.66 14.45 -11.23
CA PRO A 124 9.75 13.33 -11.02
C PRO A 124 10.11 12.21 -12.00
N LEU A 125 10.16 10.97 -11.51
CA LEU A 125 10.32 9.77 -12.34
C LEU A 125 9.10 9.71 -13.27
N THR A 126 9.21 10.32 -14.44
CA THR A 126 8.22 10.16 -15.49
C THR A 126 8.17 8.68 -15.87
N ALA A 127 6.97 8.17 -16.16
CA ALA A 127 6.70 6.76 -16.44
C ALA A 127 7.59 6.15 -17.57
N THR A 128 8.23 6.99 -18.37
CA THR A 128 9.17 6.60 -19.43
C THR A 128 10.52 6.06 -18.91
N ALA A 129 10.95 6.43 -17.70
CA ALA A 129 12.28 6.07 -17.18
C ALA A 129 12.36 4.67 -16.52
N ALA A 130 11.22 4.03 -16.22
CA ALA A 130 11.18 2.74 -15.53
C ALA A 130 11.65 1.54 -16.40
N ARG A 131 11.84 1.73 -17.71
CA ARG A 131 12.22 0.64 -18.64
C ARG A 131 13.69 0.25 -18.64
N VAL A 132 14.59 0.92 -17.90
CA VAL A 132 16.05 0.72 -18.07
C VAL A 132 16.77 0.12 -16.85
N ARG A 133 16.08 -0.29 -15.77
CA ARG A 133 16.77 -0.84 -14.57
C ARG A 133 16.45 -2.30 -14.21
N LEU A 134 16.13 -3.12 -15.20
CA LEU A 134 16.03 -4.59 -15.02
C LEU A 134 17.00 -5.38 -15.91
N ALA A 135 17.82 -4.72 -16.72
CA ALA A 135 18.89 -5.36 -17.48
C ALA A 135 20.25 -4.84 -16.98
N HIS A 136 21.03 -5.73 -16.38
CA HIS A 136 22.42 -5.59 -15.93
C HIS A 136 22.69 -5.06 -14.51
N GLY A 137 23.23 -5.96 -13.67
CA GLY A 137 24.15 -5.59 -12.61
C GLY A 137 24.03 -6.40 -11.33
N ARG A 138 24.63 -7.60 -11.31
CA ARG A 138 25.05 -8.25 -10.05
C ARG A 138 25.74 -7.21 -9.16
N SER A 139 25.24 -7.00 -7.94
CA SER A 139 26.00 -6.28 -6.90
C SER A 139 27.27 -7.07 -6.56
N PRO A 140 28.46 -6.45 -6.52
CA PRO A 140 29.63 -7.11 -5.97
C PRO A 140 29.49 -7.16 -4.45
N VAL A 141 29.42 -8.37 -3.89
CA VAL A 141 29.54 -8.61 -2.46
C VAL A 141 30.91 -8.11 -2.01
N ARG A 142 30.96 -7.03 -1.23
CA ARG A 142 32.18 -6.58 -0.55
C ARG A 142 32.58 -7.64 0.47
N LYS A 143 33.66 -8.38 0.21
CA LYS A 143 34.30 -9.26 1.21
C LYS A 143 34.79 -8.40 2.39
N ARG A 144 34.32 -8.70 3.61
CA ARG A 144 34.90 -8.19 4.86
C ARG A 144 36.35 -8.72 4.98
N PRO A 145 37.34 -7.89 5.33
CA PRO A 145 38.67 -8.41 5.64
C PRO A 145 38.61 -9.20 6.96
N GLY A 146 39.18 -10.41 6.92
CA GLY A 146 39.23 -11.33 8.05
C GLY A 146 40.05 -10.78 9.22
N ARG A 147 39.54 -11.02 10.43
CA ARG A 147 40.19 -10.72 11.71
C ARG A 147 41.40 -11.67 11.87
N ARG A 148 42.61 -11.14 12.03
CA ARG A 148 43.80 -11.95 12.36
C ARG A 148 43.64 -12.56 13.77
N PRO A 149 43.94 -13.84 13.99
CA PRO A 149 44.00 -14.40 15.34
C PRO A 149 45.28 -13.90 16.04
N GLY A 150 45.13 -13.51 17.31
CA GLY A 150 46.22 -13.04 18.16
C GLY A 150 47.25 -14.13 18.45
N THR A 151 48.52 -13.73 18.44
CA THR A 151 49.66 -14.49 18.95
C THR A 151 49.53 -14.64 20.47
N ARG A 152 49.49 -15.88 20.94
CA ARG A 152 49.80 -16.21 22.34
C ARG A 152 51.31 -16.28 22.50
N HIS A 153 51.85 -15.50 23.42
CA HIS A 153 53.09 -15.79 24.14
C HIS A 153 52.77 -15.79 25.62
#